data_AF-A0A0N0XTG9-F1
#
_entry.id   AF-A0A0N0XTG9-F1
#
_cell.length_a   1.000
_cell.length_b   1.000
_cell.length_c   1.000
_cell.angle_alpha   90.00
_cell.angle_beta   90.00
_cell.angle_gamma   90.00
#
_symmetry.space_group_name_H-M   'P 1'
#
loop_
_entity.id
_entity.type
_entity.pdbx_description
1 polymer ?
#
loop_
_entity_poly.entity_id
_entity_poly.type
_entity_poly.pdbx_seq_one_letter_code
_entity_poly.pdbx_strand_id
1 'polypeptide(L)'
;MSAKKKSKTRSAVHAATVITLLAASAYLTVELRKEEQAGAPGVQSVGAPRHTGKQIWERLQNPDRTVLRDKDGQVLATFTDNARTATLTGPSRTFAEPAATTSRVVTEDWVRLMPEPWRKGAENERWFKDWFAKNYGSRADDVFAMAFQYVQGVPAKKNGEGIPDKEQARSLDASGYQRLVWGRRAHYPLAASDTAGGGLPRTANGMARSRIGADIIPLKGVGPAHRPRSADLLQPGDLAFFKLDAHAKHRVDHVGIYLGHDADGQQIFLSSRKEANGPTLGDENGTSRPDGSGDHPRTLRSAKRL
;
A
#
# COMPACT_ATOMS: atom_id res chain seq x y z
N MET A 1 -71.85 0.20 20.49
CA MET A 1 -70.44 0.45 20.89
C MET A 1 -69.76 -0.87 21.14
N SER A 2 -68.73 -1.26 20.37
CA SER A 2 -67.64 -2.12 20.87
C SER A 2 -66.50 -2.15 19.84
N ALA A 3 -65.35 -1.60 20.22
CA ALA A 3 -64.20 -1.41 19.35
C ALA A 3 -63.25 -2.63 19.37
N LYS A 4 -62.70 -2.94 18.18
CA LYS A 4 -61.70 -3.98 17.91
C LYS A 4 -60.49 -3.90 18.84
N LYS A 5 -60.14 -5.02 19.49
CA LYS A 5 -58.91 -5.20 20.28
C LYS A 5 -58.16 -6.48 19.85
N LYS A 6 -57.58 -6.49 18.64
CA LYS A 6 -56.79 -7.64 18.13
C LYS A 6 -55.43 -7.30 17.48
N SER A 7 -54.98 -6.04 17.46
CA SER A 7 -53.74 -5.66 16.74
C SER A 7 -52.48 -5.50 17.62
N LYS A 8 -52.61 -5.21 18.92
CA LYS A 8 -51.45 -4.90 19.78
C LYS A 8 -50.56 -6.10 20.12
N THR A 9 -51.15 -7.30 20.25
CA THR A 9 -50.42 -8.50 20.68
C THR A 9 -49.48 -9.06 19.61
N ARG A 10 -49.82 -8.99 18.32
CA ARG A 10 -48.93 -9.44 17.23
C ARG A 10 -47.71 -8.54 17.06
N SER A 11 -47.87 -7.23 17.24
CA SER A 11 -46.76 -6.27 17.14
C SER A 11 -45.76 -6.42 18.29
N ALA A 12 -46.23 -6.71 19.51
CA ALA A 12 -45.36 -6.97 20.66
C ALA A 12 -44.54 -8.26 20.49
N VAL A 13 -45.13 -9.32 19.94
CA VAL A 13 -44.43 -10.58 19.66
C VAL A 13 -43.35 -10.37 18.59
N HIS A 14 -43.64 -9.64 17.50
CA HIS A 14 -42.62 -9.36 16.48
C HIS A 14 -41.48 -8.48 17.00
N ALA A 15 -41.78 -7.47 17.81
CA ALA A 15 -40.75 -6.63 18.42
C ALA A 15 -39.83 -7.45 19.36
N ALA A 16 -40.42 -8.34 20.18
CA ALA A 16 -39.65 -9.24 21.02
C ALA A 16 -38.75 -10.17 20.20
N THR A 17 -39.26 -10.78 19.13
CA THR A 17 -38.47 -11.67 18.26
C THR A 17 -37.30 -10.93 17.60
N VAL A 18 -37.50 -9.70 17.13
CA VAL A 18 -36.43 -8.90 16.50
C VAL A 18 -35.34 -8.53 17.51
N ILE A 19 -35.73 -8.14 18.74
CA ILE A 19 -34.75 -7.83 19.80
C ILE A 19 -33.94 -9.06 20.17
N THR A 20 -34.56 -10.23 20.31
CA THR A 20 -33.85 -11.47 20.62
C THR A 20 -32.88 -11.89 19.50
N LEU A 21 -33.28 -11.73 18.24
CA LEU A 21 -32.41 -12.03 17.09
C LEU A 21 -31.22 -11.06 17.00
N LEU A 22 -31.43 -9.77 17.28
CA LEU A 22 -30.36 -8.77 17.31
C LEU A 22 -29.38 -9.04 18.46
N ALA A 23 -29.89 -9.37 19.65
CA ALA A 23 -29.05 -9.73 20.80
C ALA A 23 -28.22 -11.00 20.53
N ALA A 24 -28.82 -12.02 19.91
CA ALA A 24 -28.11 -13.24 19.52
C ALA A 24 -27.05 -12.97 18.44
N SER A 25 -27.36 -12.15 17.44
CA SER A 25 -26.40 -11.76 16.39
C SER A 25 -25.22 -10.96 16.95
N ALA A 26 -25.48 -10.01 17.85
CA ALA A 26 -24.43 -9.23 18.52
C ALA A 26 -23.55 -10.12 19.41
N TYR A 27 -24.16 -11.05 20.17
CA TYR A 27 -23.43 -12.02 20.98
C TYR A 27 -22.55 -12.94 20.12
N LEU A 28 -23.10 -13.48 19.02
CA LEU A 28 -22.36 -14.34 18.10
C LEU A 28 -21.18 -13.60 17.45
N THR A 29 -21.38 -12.32 17.11
CA THR A 29 -20.30 -11.47 16.57
C THR A 29 -19.18 -11.25 17.59
N VAL A 30 -19.53 -11.04 18.86
CA VAL A 30 -18.53 -10.87 19.93
C VAL A 30 -17.77 -12.17 20.20
N GLU A 31 -18.46 -13.31 20.21
CA GLU A 31 -17.79 -14.60 20.43
C GLU A 31 -16.94 -15.05 19.24
N LEU A 32 -17.39 -14.83 18.00
CA LEU A 32 -16.56 -15.04 16.81
C LEU A 32 -15.28 -14.19 16.86
N ARG A 33 -15.39 -12.94 17.32
CA ARG A 33 -14.22 -12.05 17.46
C ARG A 33 -13.28 -12.49 18.57
N LYS A 34 -13.81 -13.06 19.65
CA LYS A 34 -12.99 -13.65 20.73
C LYS A 34 -12.31 -14.94 20.29
N GLU A 35 -12.97 -15.79 19.50
CA GLU A 35 -12.35 -16.98 18.90
C GLU A 35 -11.26 -16.60 17.88
N GLU A 36 -11.49 -15.56 17.06
CA GLU A 36 -10.50 -15.04 16.12
C GLU A 36 -9.27 -14.45 16.82
N GLN A 37 -9.45 -13.84 18.00
CA GLN A 37 -8.36 -13.32 18.84
C GLN A 37 -7.67 -14.40 19.69
N ALA A 38 -8.41 -15.43 20.15
CA ALA A 38 -7.89 -16.51 20.98
C ALA A 38 -7.29 -17.67 20.17
N GLY A 39 -7.62 -17.75 18.88
CA GLY A 39 -7.30 -18.87 18.00
C GLY A 39 -6.54 -18.48 16.74
N ALA A 40 -5.73 -17.41 16.75
CA ALA A 40 -4.74 -17.22 15.71
C ALA A 40 -3.79 -18.44 15.74
N PRO A 41 -3.80 -19.32 14.72
CA PRO A 41 -2.82 -20.39 14.67
C PRO A 41 -1.45 -19.71 14.62
N GLY A 42 -0.55 -20.12 15.51
CA GLY A 42 0.85 -19.69 15.44
C GLY A 42 1.32 -19.87 14.01
N VAL A 43 1.78 -18.79 13.38
CA VAL A 43 2.23 -18.75 11.98
C VAL A 43 3.19 -19.90 11.77
N GLN A 44 2.69 -21.00 11.20
CA GLN A 44 3.55 -22.04 10.68
C GLN A 44 4.25 -21.39 9.50
N SER A 45 5.56 -21.20 9.62
CA SER A 45 6.44 -20.79 8.53
C SER A 45 6.34 -21.82 7.42
N VAL A 46 5.39 -21.64 6.49
CA VAL A 46 5.43 -22.30 5.20
C VAL A 46 6.70 -21.80 4.53
N GLY A 47 7.66 -22.71 4.30
CA GLY A 47 8.90 -22.40 3.59
C GLY A 47 8.61 -21.71 2.27
N ALA A 48 9.57 -20.90 1.78
CA ALA A 48 9.43 -20.23 0.50
C ALA A 48 8.97 -21.24 -0.59
N PRO A 49 7.90 -20.94 -1.33
CA PRO A 49 7.37 -21.91 -2.29
C PRO A 49 8.41 -22.16 -3.39
N ARG A 50 8.85 -23.41 -3.52
CA ARG A 50 9.69 -23.87 -4.64
C ARG A 50 8.78 -24.13 -5.84
N HIS A 51 8.62 -23.14 -6.70
CA HIS A 51 7.86 -23.29 -7.94
C HIS A 51 8.74 -24.00 -8.98
N THR A 52 8.59 -25.32 -9.12
CA THR A 52 9.31 -26.16 -10.10
C THR A 52 8.49 -26.45 -11.37
N GLY A 53 7.33 -25.81 -11.53
CA GLY A 53 6.44 -25.95 -12.69
C GLY A 53 6.79 -25.01 -13.84
N LYS A 54 6.28 -25.32 -15.05
CA LYS A 54 6.42 -24.46 -16.24
C LYS A 54 5.85 -23.07 -15.95
N GLN A 55 6.71 -22.06 -16.00
CA GLN A 55 6.34 -20.66 -15.81
C GLN A 55 5.69 -20.09 -17.06
N ILE A 56 4.69 -19.23 -16.87
CA ILE A 56 3.96 -18.53 -17.94
C ILE A 56 4.23 -17.04 -17.81
N TRP A 57 4.73 -16.43 -18.89
CA TRP A 57 4.93 -14.99 -18.99
C TRP A 57 3.76 -14.39 -19.77
N GLU A 58 2.89 -13.68 -19.09
CA GLU A 58 1.68 -13.09 -19.66
C GLU A 58 1.85 -11.58 -19.84
N ARG A 59 1.37 -11.04 -20.96
CA ARG A 59 1.32 -9.60 -21.20
C ARG A 59 -0.09 -9.07 -20.91
N LEU A 60 -0.16 -8.07 -20.05
CA LEU A 60 -1.38 -7.36 -19.71
C LEU A 60 -1.24 -5.88 -20.05
N GLN A 61 -2.38 -5.21 -20.22
CA GLN A 61 -2.48 -3.78 -20.53
C GLN A 61 -3.18 -3.04 -19.39
N ASN A 62 -3.13 -1.71 -19.42
CA ASN A 62 -3.71 -0.81 -18.41
C ASN A 62 -3.21 -1.08 -16.97
N PRO A 63 -1.90 -0.87 -16.68
CA PRO A 63 -0.83 -0.48 -17.60
C PRO A 63 -0.20 -1.68 -18.32
N ASP A 64 0.59 -1.39 -19.35
CA ASP A 64 1.44 -2.39 -20.03
C ASP A 64 2.40 -3.03 -19.04
N ARG A 65 2.29 -4.35 -18.86
CA ARG A 65 3.06 -5.11 -17.88
C ARG A 65 3.22 -6.57 -18.27
N THR A 66 4.28 -7.19 -17.75
CA THR A 66 4.50 -8.63 -17.80
C THR A 66 4.18 -9.22 -16.43
N VAL A 67 3.37 -10.28 -16.41
CA VAL A 67 3.05 -11.05 -15.20
C VAL A 67 3.64 -12.44 -15.36
N LEU A 68 4.45 -12.85 -14.38
CA LEU A 68 4.96 -14.20 -14.27
C LEU A 68 3.98 -15.03 -13.44
N ARG A 69 3.52 -16.15 -13.98
CA ARG A 69 2.63 -17.09 -13.30
C ARG A 69 3.22 -18.48 -13.22
N ASP A 70 2.81 -19.23 -12.20
CA ASP A 70 3.03 -20.67 -12.18
C ASP A 70 1.99 -21.43 -13.02
N LYS A 71 2.09 -22.76 -13.01
CA LYS A 71 1.19 -23.67 -13.74
C LYS A 71 -0.28 -23.59 -13.27
N ASP A 72 -0.51 -23.17 -12.03
CA ASP A 72 -1.83 -23.08 -11.41
C ASP A 72 -2.44 -21.68 -11.61
N GLY A 73 -1.73 -20.79 -12.32
CA GLY A 73 -2.16 -19.43 -12.61
C GLY A 73 -1.80 -18.43 -11.51
N GLN A 74 -1.13 -18.86 -10.44
CA GLN A 74 -0.76 -17.97 -9.35
C GLN A 74 0.30 -16.97 -9.80
N VAL A 75 0.10 -15.70 -9.44
CA VAL A 75 1.05 -14.63 -9.77
C VAL A 75 2.30 -14.81 -8.90
N LEU A 76 3.46 -14.94 -9.55
CA LEU A 76 4.76 -15.02 -8.90
C LEU A 76 5.47 -13.66 -8.91
N ALA A 77 5.26 -12.86 -9.96
CA ALA A 77 5.84 -11.54 -10.07
C ALA A 77 5.08 -10.67 -11.08
N THR A 78 5.09 -9.35 -10.86
CA THR A 78 4.59 -8.36 -11.82
C THR A 78 5.67 -7.33 -12.13
N PHE A 79 5.84 -7.04 -13.42
CA PHE A 79 6.81 -6.08 -13.96
C PHE A 79 6.11 -5.10 -14.89
N THR A 80 6.18 -3.80 -14.61
CA THR A 80 5.44 -2.79 -15.38
C THR A 80 6.39 -2.03 -16.29
N ASP A 81 6.01 -1.86 -17.55
CA ASP A 81 6.86 -1.21 -18.54
C ASP A 81 7.21 0.22 -18.10
N ASN A 82 8.48 0.60 -18.27
CA ASN A 82 9.10 1.85 -17.80
C ASN A 82 9.27 1.98 -16.27
N ALA A 83 8.74 1.07 -15.47
CA ALA A 83 8.97 1.02 -14.03
C ALA A 83 10.25 0.23 -13.72
N ARG A 84 10.99 0.67 -12.70
CA ARG A 84 12.09 -0.09 -12.10
C ARG A 84 11.62 -0.90 -10.89
N THR A 85 10.42 -0.72 -10.41
CA THR A 85 9.84 -1.47 -9.30
C THR A 85 9.17 -2.73 -9.81
N ALA A 86 9.43 -3.83 -9.12
CA ALA A 86 8.81 -5.12 -9.35
C ALA A 86 8.19 -5.62 -8.05
N THR A 87 7.01 -6.20 -8.16
CA THR A 87 6.31 -6.85 -7.04
C THR A 87 6.50 -8.34 -7.19
N LEU A 88 7.19 -8.97 -6.23
CA LEU A 88 7.47 -10.40 -6.21
C LEU A 88 6.63 -11.06 -5.11
N THR A 89 5.96 -12.15 -5.43
CA THR A 89 5.29 -12.99 -4.43
C THR A 89 6.35 -13.76 -3.64
N GLY A 90 6.25 -13.73 -2.32
CA GLY A 90 7.20 -14.38 -1.42
C GLY A 90 6.58 -14.75 -0.08
N PRO A 91 7.40 -15.04 0.95
CA PRO A 91 6.88 -15.41 2.27
C PRO A 91 5.97 -14.32 2.84
N SER A 92 4.81 -14.73 3.38
CA SER A 92 3.88 -13.85 4.06
C SER A 92 4.52 -13.19 5.29
N ARG A 93 4.19 -11.91 5.52
CA ARG A 93 4.66 -11.12 6.65
C ARG A 93 3.66 -10.05 7.02
N THR A 94 3.79 -9.55 8.26
CA THR A 94 2.91 -8.52 8.79
C THR A 94 3.70 -7.26 9.11
N PHE A 95 3.19 -6.12 8.69
CA PHE A 95 3.65 -4.80 9.09
C PHE A 95 2.60 -4.11 9.96
N ALA A 96 3.03 -3.50 11.06
CA ALA A 96 2.15 -2.83 12.01
C ALA A 96 2.85 -1.63 12.66
N GLU A 97 2.05 -0.67 13.12
CA GLU A 97 2.49 0.48 13.90
C GLU A 97 1.60 0.61 15.16
N PRO A 98 1.75 -0.29 16.14
CA PRO A 98 0.85 -0.35 17.31
C PRO A 98 0.89 0.92 18.18
N ALA A 99 1.93 1.75 18.02
CA ALA A 99 2.05 3.03 18.70
C ALA A 99 1.10 4.12 18.15
N ALA A 100 0.58 3.96 16.93
CA ALA A 100 -0.27 4.96 16.27
C ALA A 100 -1.61 4.40 15.78
N THR A 101 -1.70 3.09 15.48
CA THR A 101 -2.93 2.48 14.95
C THR A 101 -3.00 0.98 15.24
N THR A 102 -4.22 0.44 15.21
CA THR A 102 -4.47 -1.01 15.23
C THR A 102 -4.45 -1.64 13.83
N SER A 103 -4.46 -0.82 12.77
CA SER A 103 -4.33 -1.32 11.40
C SER A 103 -2.99 -2.02 11.20
N ARG A 104 -3.05 -3.13 10.45
CA ARG A 104 -1.90 -3.97 10.12
C ARG A 104 -2.01 -4.43 8.67
N VAL A 105 -0.87 -4.53 8.00
CA VAL A 105 -0.79 -5.01 6.62
C VAL A 105 -0.21 -6.41 6.64
N VAL A 106 -1.00 -7.39 6.20
CA VAL A 106 -0.54 -8.76 5.98
C VAL A 106 -0.35 -8.93 4.48
N THR A 107 0.86 -9.24 4.04
CA THR A 107 1.18 -9.25 2.61
C THR A 107 2.23 -10.31 2.27
N GLU A 108 2.08 -10.89 1.07
CA GLU A 108 3.06 -11.73 0.39
C GLU A 108 3.83 -10.96 -0.68
N ASP A 109 3.55 -9.65 -0.84
CA ASP A 109 4.17 -8.77 -1.80
C ASP A 109 5.52 -8.26 -1.28
N TRP A 110 6.56 -8.49 -2.09
CA TRP A 110 7.90 -7.99 -1.89
C TRP A 110 8.23 -7.00 -3.00
N VAL A 111 8.38 -5.73 -2.64
CA VAL A 111 8.60 -4.64 -3.59
C VAL A 111 10.09 -4.37 -3.72
N ARG A 112 10.65 -4.66 -4.90
CA ARG A 112 12.08 -4.64 -5.17
C ARG A 112 12.43 -3.67 -6.30
N LEU A 113 13.59 -3.02 -6.17
CA LEU A 113 14.11 -2.15 -7.22
C LEU A 113 14.99 -2.95 -8.19
N MET A 114 14.64 -2.90 -9.47
CA MET A 114 15.39 -3.41 -10.62
C MET A 114 16.49 -2.41 -11.04
N PRO A 115 17.60 -2.91 -11.61
CA PRO A 115 18.68 -2.06 -12.09
C PRO A 115 18.24 -1.18 -13.27
N GLU A 116 17.39 -1.72 -14.15
CA GLU A 116 16.90 -1.07 -15.36
C GLU A 116 15.37 -0.96 -15.35
N PRO A 117 14.78 0.02 -16.07
CA PRO A 117 13.34 0.03 -16.34
C PRO A 117 12.92 -1.23 -17.10
N TRP A 118 11.79 -1.81 -16.71
CA TRP A 118 11.25 -2.97 -17.38
C TRP A 118 10.79 -2.61 -18.80
N ARG A 119 10.95 -3.58 -19.71
CA ARG A 119 10.38 -3.56 -21.06
C ARG A 119 10.00 -4.96 -21.47
N LYS A 120 9.05 -5.09 -22.39
CA LYS A 120 8.71 -6.39 -23.01
C LYS A 120 9.97 -7.11 -23.51
N GLY A 121 10.15 -8.36 -23.11
CA GLY A 121 11.29 -9.19 -23.50
C GLY A 121 12.47 -9.13 -22.52
N ALA A 122 12.43 -8.24 -21.53
CA ALA A 122 13.47 -8.13 -20.50
C ALA A 122 13.66 -9.40 -19.68
N GLU A 123 12.65 -10.29 -19.63
CA GLU A 123 12.76 -11.61 -19.01
C GLU A 123 13.91 -12.47 -19.59
N ASN A 124 14.33 -12.17 -20.81
CA ASN A 124 15.41 -12.88 -21.49
C ASN A 124 16.79 -12.27 -21.26
N GLU A 125 16.87 -11.06 -20.71
CA GLU A 125 18.10 -10.32 -20.54
C GLU A 125 18.91 -10.78 -19.32
N ARG A 126 20.24 -10.69 -19.43
CA ARG A 126 21.16 -11.15 -18.38
C ARG A 126 20.97 -10.37 -17.08
N TRP A 127 20.89 -9.04 -17.15
CA TRP A 127 20.71 -8.20 -15.96
C TRP A 127 19.46 -8.60 -15.17
N PHE A 128 18.39 -8.97 -15.86
CA PHE A 128 17.15 -9.37 -15.23
C PHE A 128 17.28 -10.75 -14.61
N LYS A 129 17.84 -11.73 -15.33
CA LYS A 129 18.04 -13.09 -14.81
C LYS A 129 18.90 -13.08 -13.54
N ASP A 130 20.00 -12.32 -13.56
CA ASP A 130 20.89 -12.15 -12.41
C ASP A 130 20.17 -11.47 -11.23
N TRP A 131 19.40 -10.41 -11.51
CA TRP A 131 18.62 -9.71 -10.49
C TRP A 131 17.50 -10.59 -9.91
N PHE A 132 16.75 -11.31 -10.75
CA PHE A 132 15.62 -12.13 -10.34
C PHE A 132 16.07 -13.31 -9.50
N ALA A 133 17.15 -14.00 -9.90
CA ALA A 133 17.75 -15.08 -9.13
C ALA A 133 18.20 -14.64 -7.72
N LYS A 134 18.64 -13.39 -7.57
CA LYS A 134 19.04 -12.81 -6.28
C LYS A 134 17.84 -12.40 -5.41
N ASN A 135 16.77 -11.90 -6.02
CA ASN A 135 15.67 -11.24 -5.29
C ASN A 135 14.45 -12.14 -5.07
N TYR A 136 14.13 -13.03 -6.00
CA TYR A 136 12.97 -13.90 -5.88
C TYR A 136 13.15 -14.91 -4.74
N GLY A 137 12.21 -14.94 -3.79
CA GLY A 137 12.30 -15.73 -2.57
C GLY A 137 13.26 -15.19 -1.50
N SER A 138 13.96 -14.08 -1.75
CA SER A 138 14.88 -13.47 -0.78
C SER A 138 14.12 -12.74 0.34
N ARG A 139 14.60 -12.90 1.58
CA ARG A 139 14.10 -12.21 2.78
C ARG A 139 14.89 -10.94 3.14
N ALA A 140 15.82 -10.51 2.29
CA ALA A 140 16.53 -9.24 2.49
C ALA A 140 15.54 -8.06 2.58
N ASP A 141 15.89 -6.96 3.24
CA ASP A 141 15.00 -5.79 3.34
C ASP A 141 14.59 -5.31 1.93
N ASP A 142 13.29 -5.22 1.68
CA ASP A 142 12.69 -4.66 0.47
C ASP A 142 12.16 -3.24 0.77
N VAL A 143 11.50 -2.60 -0.19
CA VAL A 143 11.02 -1.21 -0.01
C VAL A 143 10.10 -1.08 1.20
N PHE A 144 9.20 -2.04 1.44
CA PHE A 144 8.33 -2.00 2.61
C PHE A 144 9.11 -2.14 3.91
N ALA A 145 10.00 -3.13 4.00
CA ALA A 145 10.86 -3.27 5.18
C ALA A 145 11.72 -2.02 5.44
N MET A 146 12.23 -1.37 4.39
CA MET A 146 12.97 -0.11 4.51
C MET A 146 12.09 1.04 4.98
N ALA A 147 10.85 1.14 4.51
CA ALA A 147 9.91 2.17 4.90
C ALA A 147 9.49 2.03 6.38
N PHE A 148 9.14 0.81 6.80
CA PHE A 148 8.69 0.54 8.17
C PHE A 148 9.78 0.73 9.25
N GLN A 149 11.06 0.87 8.88
CA GLN A 149 12.12 1.17 9.85
C GLN A 149 11.94 2.52 10.57
N TYR A 150 11.15 3.43 10.01
CA TYR A 150 11.03 4.81 10.50
C TYR A 150 9.72 5.10 11.25
N VAL A 151 8.76 4.16 11.25
CA VAL A 151 7.46 4.33 11.95
C VAL A 151 7.64 4.35 13.46
N GLN A 152 6.64 4.82 14.20
CA GLN A 152 6.77 4.97 15.65
C GLN A 152 6.93 3.62 16.36
N GLY A 153 7.70 3.59 17.44
CA GLY A 153 7.90 2.39 18.25
C GLY A 153 8.89 1.35 17.69
N VAL A 154 9.31 1.44 16.43
CA VAL A 154 10.34 0.53 15.87
C VAL A 154 11.75 0.91 16.38
N PRO A 155 12.52 0.00 17.01
CA PRO A 155 13.88 0.32 17.44
C PRO A 155 14.79 0.72 16.26
N ALA A 156 15.64 1.72 16.45
CA ALA A 156 16.61 2.10 15.43
C ALA A 156 17.58 0.94 15.16
N LYS A 157 17.68 0.51 13.90
CA LYS A 157 18.70 -0.45 13.46
C LYS A 157 20.08 0.24 13.51
N LYS A 158 20.96 -0.20 14.42
CA LYS A 158 22.30 0.41 14.66
C LYS A 158 23.42 -0.10 13.74
N ASN A 159 23.11 -0.91 12.74
CA ASN A 159 24.07 -1.76 12.02
C ASN A 159 24.88 -1.06 10.90
N GLY A 160 25.35 0.17 11.12
CA GLY A 160 26.49 0.75 10.38
C GLY A 160 26.32 1.11 8.90
N GLU A 161 25.22 0.73 8.24
CA GLU A 161 25.00 0.94 6.79
C GLU A 161 24.35 2.29 6.42
N GLY A 162 24.72 3.37 7.11
CA GLY A 162 24.26 4.72 6.73
C GLY A 162 22.74 4.91 6.72
N ILE A 163 22.03 4.14 7.57
CA ILE A 163 20.60 4.34 7.90
C ILE A 163 20.51 5.71 8.58
N PRO A 164 19.75 6.66 8.02
CA PRO A 164 19.59 7.97 8.64
C PRO A 164 18.98 7.87 10.02
N ASP A 165 19.39 8.78 10.90
CA ASP A 165 18.87 8.85 12.25
C ASP A 165 17.34 8.89 12.23
N LYS A 166 16.73 8.10 13.11
CA LYS A 166 15.28 7.89 13.08
C LYS A 166 14.53 9.17 13.42
N GLU A 167 15.01 9.96 14.37
CA GLU A 167 14.37 11.22 14.77
C GLU A 167 14.47 12.26 13.63
N GLN A 168 15.62 12.31 12.95
CA GLN A 168 15.77 13.11 11.73
C GLN A 168 14.87 12.64 10.59
N ALA A 169 14.74 11.33 10.37
CA ALA A 169 13.87 10.75 9.36
C ALA A 169 12.37 11.06 9.62
N ARG A 170 11.98 11.12 10.89
CA ARG A 170 10.63 11.50 11.33
C ARG A 170 10.34 13.00 11.14
N SER A 171 11.36 13.83 11.05
CA SER A 171 11.23 15.27 10.76
C SER A 171 11.03 15.58 9.28
N LEU A 172 11.03 14.57 8.40
CA LEU A 172 10.84 14.74 6.96
C LEU A 172 9.36 14.92 6.61
N ASP A 173 9.08 15.83 5.68
CA ASP A 173 7.78 15.91 5.00
C ASP A 173 7.51 14.64 4.18
N ALA A 174 6.27 14.45 3.73
CA ALA A 174 5.85 13.27 2.97
C ALA A 174 6.79 12.94 1.80
N SER A 175 7.16 13.94 1.01
CA SER A 175 8.04 13.75 -0.14
C SER A 175 9.52 13.57 0.23
N GLY A 176 9.99 14.20 1.31
CA GLY A 176 11.31 13.94 1.87
C GLY A 176 11.45 12.51 2.38
N TYR A 177 10.42 12.00 3.07
CA TYR A 177 10.37 10.62 3.53
C TYR A 177 10.40 9.61 2.37
N GLN A 178 9.64 9.85 1.29
CA GLN A 178 9.73 8.99 0.11
C GLN A 178 11.12 9.01 -0.52
N ARG A 179 11.82 10.15 -0.56
CA ARG A 179 13.21 10.21 -1.06
C ARG A 179 14.21 9.50 -0.14
N LEU A 180 13.97 9.49 1.16
CA LEU A 180 14.74 8.68 2.10
C LEU A 180 14.59 7.20 1.77
N VAL A 181 13.36 6.70 1.66
CA VAL A 181 13.07 5.29 1.37
C VAL A 181 13.58 4.91 -0.02
N TRP A 182 13.14 5.60 -1.07
CA TRP A 182 13.48 5.25 -2.44
C TRP A 182 14.92 5.58 -2.78
N GLY A 183 15.41 6.76 -2.42
CA GLY A 183 16.74 7.21 -2.82
C GLY A 183 17.84 6.66 -1.94
N ARG A 184 17.81 7.00 -0.65
CA ARG A 184 18.92 6.65 0.26
C ARG A 184 18.93 5.18 0.64
N ARG A 185 17.75 4.55 0.80
CA ARG A 185 17.64 3.14 1.22
C ARG A 185 17.55 2.17 0.05
N ALA A 186 16.68 2.43 -0.93
CA ALA A 186 16.50 1.55 -2.08
C ALA A 186 17.41 1.89 -3.27
N HIS A 187 18.20 2.97 -3.21
CA HIS A 187 19.14 3.39 -4.27
C HIS A 187 18.48 3.80 -5.60
N TYR A 188 17.25 4.32 -5.56
CA TYR A 188 16.61 4.99 -6.69
C TYR A 188 17.30 6.35 -6.95
N PRO A 189 17.63 6.71 -8.20
CA PRO A 189 18.23 8.01 -8.49
C PRO A 189 17.37 9.16 -8.00
N LEU A 190 17.97 10.18 -7.38
CA LEU A 190 17.27 11.37 -6.93
C LEU A 190 17.56 12.54 -7.88
N ALA A 191 16.52 13.32 -8.21
CA ALA A 191 16.68 14.58 -8.90
C ALA A 191 16.97 15.72 -7.91
N ALA A 192 17.73 16.72 -8.37
CA ALA A 192 18.05 17.93 -7.60
C ALA A 192 16.90 18.95 -7.56
N SER A 193 16.03 18.93 -8.56
CA SER A 193 14.85 19.80 -8.66
C SER A 193 13.63 19.06 -9.22
N ASP A 194 12.50 19.75 -9.29
CA ASP A 194 11.27 19.20 -9.88
C ASP A 194 11.29 19.15 -11.41
N THR A 195 12.23 19.87 -12.05
CA THR A 195 12.23 20.11 -13.50
C THR A 195 13.50 19.59 -14.19
N ALA A 196 14.50 19.11 -13.45
CA ALA A 196 15.77 18.67 -13.99
C ALA A 196 16.22 17.31 -13.43
N GLY A 197 16.81 16.49 -14.31
CA GLY A 197 17.34 15.17 -13.98
C GLY A 197 16.36 14.01 -14.25
N GLY A 198 16.89 12.79 -14.29
CA GLY A 198 16.11 11.55 -14.51
C GLY A 198 15.73 10.80 -13.23
N GLY A 199 15.91 11.41 -12.06
CA GLY A 199 15.64 10.80 -10.75
C GLY A 199 14.34 11.28 -10.11
N LEU A 200 13.99 10.70 -8.96
CA LEU A 200 12.83 11.07 -8.15
C LEU A 200 12.93 12.54 -7.71
N PRO A 201 11.97 13.43 -8.09
CA PRO A 201 11.95 14.85 -7.71
C PRO A 201 11.88 15.13 -6.20
N ARG A 202 12.05 16.40 -5.80
CA ARG A 202 12.02 16.79 -4.37
C ARG A 202 10.60 16.85 -3.83
N THR A 203 9.65 17.39 -4.60
CA THR A 203 8.29 17.62 -4.12
C THR A 203 7.32 16.57 -4.65
N ALA A 204 6.23 16.31 -3.90
CA ALA A 204 5.14 15.44 -4.37
C ALA A 204 4.60 15.90 -5.75
N ASN A 205 4.51 17.21 -5.95
CA ASN A 205 4.11 17.82 -7.21
C ASN A 205 5.04 17.51 -8.38
N GLY A 206 6.35 17.57 -8.14
CA GLY A 206 7.38 17.22 -9.12
C GLY A 206 7.33 15.74 -9.44
N MET A 207 7.27 14.88 -8.42
CA MET A 207 7.16 13.43 -8.61
C MET A 207 5.95 13.07 -9.47
N ALA A 208 4.77 13.61 -9.16
CA ALA A 208 3.52 13.37 -9.89
C ALA A 208 3.55 13.82 -11.36
N ARG A 209 4.33 14.85 -11.70
CA ARG A 209 4.44 15.40 -13.08
C ARG A 209 5.67 14.92 -13.85
N SER A 210 6.58 14.22 -13.19
CA SER A 210 7.80 13.73 -13.82
C SER A 210 7.51 12.59 -14.81
N ARG A 211 8.51 12.28 -15.64
CA ARG A 211 8.47 11.17 -16.60
C ARG A 211 9.11 9.89 -16.06
N ILE A 212 9.41 9.83 -14.77
CA ILE A 212 9.96 8.62 -14.15
C ILE A 212 8.85 7.59 -14.01
N GLY A 213 9.21 6.32 -14.20
CA GLY A 213 8.28 5.21 -14.01
C GLY A 213 7.10 5.22 -14.98
N ALA A 214 6.06 4.49 -14.60
CA ALA A 214 4.79 4.41 -15.30
C ALA A 214 3.70 5.23 -14.59
N ASP A 215 2.86 5.92 -15.36
CA ASP A 215 1.62 6.51 -14.85
C ASP A 215 0.54 5.43 -14.69
N ILE A 216 0.29 5.02 -13.45
CA ILE A 216 -0.77 4.03 -13.11
C ILE A 216 -2.13 4.72 -13.10
N ILE A 217 -2.17 5.91 -12.49
CA ILE A 217 -3.32 6.80 -12.54
C ILE A 217 -2.79 8.16 -13.04
N PRO A 218 -3.10 8.56 -14.27
CA PRO A 218 -2.60 9.81 -14.84
C PRO A 218 -3.09 11.06 -14.09
N LEU A 219 -2.21 12.04 -13.91
CA LEU A 219 -2.59 13.33 -13.34
C LEU A 219 -3.35 14.19 -14.35
N LYS A 220 -4.69 14.23 -14.23
CA LYS A 220 -5.57 15.02 -15.11
C LYS A 220 -5.74 16.48 -14.66
N GLY A 221 -5.44 16.75 -13.40
CA GLY A 221 -5.63 18.03 -12.74
C GLY A 221 -5.73 17.84 -11.23
N VAL A 222 -5.88 18.92 -10.47
CA VAL A 222 -5.94 18.85 -8.99
C VAL A 222 -7.30 19.24 -8.40
N GLY A 223 -8.22 19.75 -9.22
CA GLY A 223 -9.59 20.05 -8.80
C GLY A 223 -10.43 18.78 -8.58
N PRO A 224 -11.55 18.87 -7.83
CA PRO A 224 -12.42 17.72 -7.53
C PRO A 224 -12.91 16.94 -8.77
N ALA A 225 -13.14 17.63 -9.89
CA ALA A 225 -13.56 17.01 -11.16
C ALA A 225 -12.51 16.06 -11.77
N HIS A 226 -11.24 16.15 -11.35
CA HIS A 226 -10.14 15.33 -11.84
C HIS A 226 -9.85 14.13 -10.96
N ARG A 227 -10.71 13.85 -9.97
CA ARG A 227 -10.57 12.68 -9.10
C ARG A 227 -10.62 11.39 -9.93
N PRO A 228 -9.70 10.44 -9.70
CA PRO A 228 -9.79 9.11 -10.29
C PRO A 228 -11.11 8.42 -9.92
N ARG A 229 -11.68 7.67 -10.87
CA ARG A 229 -12.94 6.94 -10.63
C ARG A 229 -12.76 5.72 -9.71
N SER A 230 -11.59 5.10 -9.76
CA SER A 230 -11.19 4.02 -8.87
C SER A 230 -9.68 4.05 -8.62
N ALA A 231 -9.25 3.28 -7.63
CA ALA A 231 -7.85 3.05 -7.27
C ALA A 231 -7.42 1.60 -7.53
N ASP A 232 -8.24 0.79 -8.21
CA ASP A 232 -8.05 -0.66 -8.36
C ASP A 232 -6.81 -1.04 -9.19
N LEU A 233 -6.25 -0.08 -9.92
CA LEU A 233 -5.01 -0.27 -10.69
C LEU A 233 -3.74 -0.19 -9.82
N LEU A 234 -3.87 0.32 -8.59
CA LEU A 234 -2.74 0.41 -7.67
C LEU A 234 -2.23 -0.97 -7.30
N GLN A 235 -0.92 -1.11 -7.21
CA GLN A 235 -0.26 -2.29 -6.65
C GLN A 235 0.70 -1.87 -5.54
N PRO A 236 0.94 -2.76 -4.56
CA PRO A 236 1.93 -2.57 -3.51
C PRO A 236 3.24 -2.01 -4.08
N GLY A 237 3.68 -0.87 -3.54
CA GLY A 237 4.87 -0.14 -3.99
C GLY A 237 4.58 1.13 -4.80
N ASP A 238 3.37 1.33 -5.30
CA ASP A 238 3.01 2.53 -6.04
C ASP A 238 3.08 3.79 -5.17
N LEU A 239 3.60 4.88 -5.74
CA LEU A 239 3.47 6.20 -5.15
C LEU A 239 2.11 6.79 -5.52
N ALA A 240 1.28 7.06 -4.52
CA ALA A 240 0.02 7.76 -4.66
C ALA A 240 0.16 9.23 -4.26
N PHE A 241 -0.49 10.10 -5.02
CA PHE A 241 -0.33 11.54 -4.94
C PHE A 241 -1.66 12.22 -4.62
N PHE A 242 -1.66 13.04 -3.57
CA PHE A 242 -2.87 13.61 -3.01
C PHE A 242 -2.83 15.15 -2.97
N LYS A 243 -4.03 15.73 -3.00
CA LYS A 243 -4.29 17.16 -2.85
C LYS A 243 -5.01 17.40 -1.51
N LEU A 244 -4.26 17.46 -0.41
CA LEU A 244 -4.80 17.61 0.95
C LEU A 244 -4.95 19.08 1.36
N ASP A 245 -3.94 19.91 1.09
CA ASP A 245 -3.92 21.30 1.55
C ASP A 245 -4.60 22.23 0.55
N ALA A 246 -5.79 22.75 0.86
CA ALA A 246 -6.50 23.72 0.03
C ALA A 246 -5.65 24.94 -0.39
N HIS A 247 -4.66 25.35 0.42
CA HIS A 247 -3.77 26.48 0.13
C HIS A 247 -2.67 26.17 -0.89
N ALA A 248 -2.41 24.90 -1.19
CA ALA A 248 -1.42 24.47 -2.19
C ALA A 248 -1.79 24.82 -3.66
N LYS A 249 -2.81 25.65 -3.88
CA LYS A 249 -3.31 26.10 -5.20
C LYS A 249 -3.43 24.93 -6.18
N HIS A 250 -2.69 24.97 -7.29
CA HIS A 250 -2.76 23.98 -8.37
C HIS A 250 -1.78 22.81 -8.21
N ARG A 251 -1.19 22.63 -7.02
CA ARG A 251 -0.15 21.61 -6.77
C ARG A 251 -0.71 20.42 -6.03
N VAL A 252 -0.20 19.22 -6.36
CA VAL A 252 -0.26 18.06 -5.47
C VAL A 252 0.68 18.36 -4.30
N ASP A 253 0.23 18.13 -3.08
CA ASP A 253 0.95 18.51 -1.85
C ASP A 253 1.38 17.32 -0.99
N HIS A 254 0.84 16.12 -1.23
CA HIS A 254 1.14 14.95 -0.43
C HIS A 254 1.44 13.70 -1.27
N VAL A 255 2.24 12.79 -0.72
CA VAL A 255 2.61 11.52 -1.35
C VAL A 255 2.72 10.40 -0.31
N GLY A 256 2.18 9.24 -0.64
CA GLY A 256 2.30 8.01 0.15
C GLY A 256 2.69 6.82 -0.72
N ILE A 257 3.28 5.80 -0.11
CA ILE A 257 3.50 4.49 -0.76
C ILE A 257 2.30 3.60 -0.47
N TYR A 258 1.72 3.00 -1.50
CA TYR A 258 0.60 2.07 -1.39
C TYR A 258 1.09 0.72 -0.89
N LEU A 259 0.42 0.19 0.14
CA LEU A 259 0.80 -1.08 0.76
C LEU A 259 -0.10 -2.25 0.38
N GLY A 260 -1.19 -2.00 -0.35
CA GLY A 260 -2.27 -2.97 -0.56
C GLY A 260 -3.42 -2.70 0.41
N HIS A 261 -4.01 -3.77 0.92
CA HIS A 261 -5.10 -3.71 1.88
C HIS A 261 -4.59 -4.05 3.29
N ASP A 262 -5.18 -3.42 4.31
CA ASP A 262 -5.00 -3.83 5.70
C ASP A 262 -5.79 -5.10 6.01
N ALA A 263 -5.63 -5.62 7.23
CA ALA A 263 -6.33 -6.82 7.68
C ALA A 263 -7.86 -6.69 7.73
N ASP A 264 -8.39 -5.46 7.68
CA ASP A 264 -9.83 -5.19 7.61
C ASP A 264 -10.31 -5.05 6.14
N GLY A 265 -9.42 -5.30 5.17
CA GLY A 265 -9.71 -5.25 3.75
C GLY A 265 -9.74 -3.84 3.16
N GLN A 266 -9.24 -2.83 3.87
CA GLN A 266 -9.23 -1.45 3.42
C GLN A 266 -7.89 -1.10 2.81
N GLN A 267 -7.89 -0.45 1.65
CA GLN A 267 -6.66 0.02 1.04
C GLN A 267 -5.88 0.94 2.00
N ILE A 268 -4.55 0.85 2.02
CA ILE A 268 -3.73 1.60 2.99
C ILE A 268 -2.43 2.13 2.39
N PHE A 269 -2.06 3.35 2.78
CA PHE A 269 -0.78 3.97 2.43
C PHE A 269 0.07 4.27 3.65
N LEU A 270 1.39 4.23 3.46
CA LEU A 270 2.35 4.75 4.42
C LEU A 270 2.88 6.10 3.93
N SER A 271 2.77 7.13 4.76
CA SER A 271 3.27 8.47 4.44
C SER A 271 3.73 9.20 5.70
N SER A 272 4.67 10.14 5.54
CA SER A 272 5.02 11.05 6.64
C SER A 272 3.95 12.12 6.79
N ARG A 273 3.39 12.22 8.00
CA ARG A 273 2.31 13.15 8.35
C ARG A 273 2.79 14.12 9.42
N LYS A 274 2.26 15.35 9.37
CA LYS A 274 2.62 16.42 10.32
C LYS A 274 2.16 16.06 11.73
N GLU A 275 0.98 15.47 11.85
CA GLU A 275 0.28 15.13 13.08
C GLU A 275 1.00 14.03 13.86
N ALA A 276 1.39 12.97 13.16
CA ALA A 276 2.18 11.88 13.73
C ALA A 276 3.65 12.26 13.93
N ASN A 277 4.08 13.43 13.42
CA ASN A 277 5.47 13.87 13.36
C ASN A 277 6.36 12.75 12.79
N GLY A 278 6.02 12.28 11.58
CA GLY A 278 6.75 11.23 10.88
C GLY A 278 5.88 10.26 10.08
N PRO A 279 6.50 9.20 9.50
CA PRO A 279 5.81 8.16 8.76
C PRO A 279 4.88 7.34 9.64
N THR A 280 3.64 7.20 9.19
CA THR A 280 2.60 6.47 9.92
C THR A 280 1.60 5.78 8.98
N LEU A 281 1.01 4.70 9.49
CA LEU A 281 -0.19 4.05 8.93
C LEU A 281 -1.50 4.70 9.43
N GLY A 282 -1.43 5.50 10.50
CA GLY A 282 -2.58 6.09 11.16
C GLY A 282 -3.38 7.06 10.28
N ASP A 283 -4.66 7.20 10.60
CA ASP A 283 -5.62 8.09 9.92
C ASP A 283 -5.62 9.54 10.49
N GLU A 284 -4.59 9.91 11.27
CA GLU A 284 -4.51 11.23 11.92
C GLU A 284 -4.59 12.38 10.90
N ASN A 285 -5.59 13.27 11.09
CA ASN A 285 -6.01 14.36 10.18
C ASN A 285 -6.25 13.96 8.71
N GLY A 286 -6.67 12.71 8.50
CA GLY A 286 -7.30 12.26 7.28
C GLY A 286 -6.85 10.86 6.92
N THR A 287 -7.79 10.09 6.37
CA THR A 287 -7.69 8.65 6.23
C THR A 287 -6.46 8.20 5.42
N SER A 288 -5.68 7.24 5.90
CA SER A 288 -4.71 6.49 5.10
C SER A 288 -5.37 5.53 4.09
N ARG A 289 -6.69 5.67 3.88
CA ARG A 289 -7.57 4.81 3.10
C ARG A 289 -8.11 5.54 1.86
N PRO A 290 -7.90 5.03 0.63
CA PRO A 290 -8.44 5.57 -0.63
C PRO A 290 -9.84 5.05 -1.02
N ASP A 291 -10.38 4.04 -0.34
CA ASP A 291 -11.66 3.37 -0.61
C ASP A 291 -12.73 3.62 0.48
N GLY A 292 -12.32 3.99 1.70
CA GLY A 292 -13.20 4.18 2.86
C GLY A 292 -13.96 5.52 2.96
N SER A 293 -14.74 5.68 4.02
CA SER A 293 -15.36 6.98 4.37
C SER A 293 -14.33 7.89 5.04
N GLY A 294 -13.89 8.94 4.34
CA GLY A 294 -12.88 9.90 4.79
C GLY A 294 -12.44 10.85 3.66
N ASP A 295 -11.53 11.78 3.96
CA ASP A 295 -11.11 12.83 3.02
C ASP A 295 -10.08 12.37 1.97
N HIS A 296 -9.23 11.37 2.24
CA HIS A 296 -8.16 10.96 1.31
C HIS A 296 -8.58 10.23 0.01
N PRO A 297 -9.64 9.40 0.00
CA PRO A 297 -10.26 8.91 -1.23
C PRO A 297 -10.60 10.05 -2.18
N ARG A 298 -11.03 11.19 -1.62
CA ARG A 298 -11.46 12.38 -2.37
C ARG A 298 -10.30 13.23 -2.85
N THR A 299 -9.11 13.06 -2.30
CA THR A 299 -7.94 13.91 -2.59
C THR A 299 -6.89 13.21 -3.43
N LEU A 300 -6.99 11.89 -3.66
CA LEU A 300 -6.17 11.20 -4.67
C LEU A 300 -6.30 11.89 -6.03
N ARG A 301 -5.16 12.13 -6.70
CA ARG A 301 -5.12 12.78 -8.03
C ARG A 301 -4.35 11.98 -9.08
N SER A 302 -3.34 11.24 -8.66
CA SER A 302 -2.53 10.43 -9.56
C SER A 302 -1.76 9.37 -8.79
N ALA A 303 -1.18 8.43 -9.52
CA ALA A 303 -0.28 7.43 -8.97
C ALA A 303 0.76 7.02 -10.01
N LYS A 304 1.98 6.73 -9.54
CA LYS A 304 3.10 6.27 -10.36
C LYS A 304 3.74 5.02 -9.78
N ARG A 305 4.20 4.16 -10.67
CA ARG A 305 5.06 3.02 -10.36
C ARG A 305 6.47 3.34 -10.82
N LEU A 306 7.40 3.49 -9.88
CA LEU A 306 8.77 3.96 -10.13
C LEU A 306 9.61 2.95 -10.90
#